data_AF-A0A7Y8HV56-F1
#
_entry.id   AF-A0A7Y8HV56-F1
#
_cell.length_a   1.000
_cell.length_b   1.000
_cell.length_c   1.000
_cell.angle_alpha   90.00
_cell.angle_beta   90.00
_cell.angle_gamma   90.00
#
_symmetry.space_group_name_H-M   'P 1'
#
loop_
_entity.id
_entity.type
_entity.pdbx_description
1 polymer ?
#
loop_
_entity_poly.entity_id
_entity_poly.type
_entity_poly.pdbx_seq_one_letter_code
_entity_poly.pdbx_strand_id
1 'polypeptide(L)'
;MERSQAMKVTLKRFLQLAALLASTGALMVGCDAKKDTPSGTATAATRTATLTWSANDEPDVARYKVYFGTASGTFGPPIDVGKTTSYQVTGLTIGQTYKFAVTAVDTSNNESNFPNEVITVITNIAQSGLPGQATTYYVDKNVADDTNTCAQAIDPLSPKQTIRSGISCLSAGDTLIVKAGTYDESFDDPFSNTGSSWANKITVKAEVPRSVIIKAIGGDYVMTFQEASQRYIEFNGVEIDASNALACGVCISGEAHHIRFKNSAILNAANQGVSILSGAGASPDYNEFINVEVANSALNRPCLGRDGMKPEDGYCHGFYISSNYNLLDGVNLHHNNGYGLQFFPRGNRGNTIRNSLSHDNLSVGIGSFGDDNRIVNNVVYNNNGGGLLIEETNNLVFNNTVYENPQGISGLTVKGTGHSVKNNLFSLNDVFGIPRDPTNLVGTDPLFFANAAGGNFRLKDNTSPAFDAGISLPGVATDFDSIRRPQGTAPDIGAYEFSGNAPGDIVAPVPPADLTVL
;
A
#
# COMPACT_ATOMS: atom_id res chain seq x y z
N MET A 1 -45.76 28.67 22.53
CA MET A 1 -45.76 29.48 23.76
C MET A 1 -46.33 28.60 24.85
N GLU A 2 -45.43 27.94 25.60
CA GLU A 2 -45.11 28.21 27.04
C GLU A 2 -46.01 27.35 27.95
N ARG A 3 -45.62 26.62 29.01
CA ARG A 3 -44.39 26.24 29.76
C ARG A 3 -44.85 25.01 30.62
N SER A 4 -44.15 23.87 30.71
CA SER A 4 -42.98 23.50 31.55
C SER A 4 -43.18 23.46 33.09
N GLN A 5 -42.66 22.37 33.70
CA GLN A 5 -42.31 22.06 35.11
C GLN A 5 -43.34 21.36 36.03
N ALA A 6 -43.01 20.39 36.89
CA ALA A 6 -41.75 19.71 37.23
C ALA A 6 -41.98 18.41 38.07
N MET A 7 -40.95 17.58 38.09
CA MET A 7 -40.77 16.24 38.67
C MET A 7 -40.33 16.28 40.15
N LYS A 8 -40.71 15.30 40.99
CA LYS A 8 -40.05 14.97 42.28
C LYS A 8 -39.97 13.45 42.50
N VAL A 9 -38.78 13.00 42.89
CA VAL A 9 -38.29 11.62 43.05
C VAL A 9 -38.06 11.30 44.55
N THR A 10 -37.91 10.00 44.85
CA THR A 10 -37.18 9.30 45.99
C THR A 10 -38.07 8.81 47.18
N LEU A 11 -37.96 7.60 47.78
CA LEU A 11 -36.85 6.61 47.96
C LEU A 11 -37.34 5.19 48.45
N LYS A 12 -36.47 4.18 48.20
CA LYS A 12 -36.39 2.69 48.42
C LYS A 12 -36.76 1.99 49.77
N ARG A 13 -37.12 0.67 49.71
CA ARG A 13 -36.50 -0.59 50.32
C ARG A 13 -37.55 -1.70 50.65
N PHE A 14 -37.53 -2.92 50.07
CA PHE A 14 -36.84 -4.22 50.40
C PHE A 14 -37.38 -5.05 51.60
N LEU A 15 -37.97 -6.27 51.36
CA LEU A 15 -37.57 -7.63 51.84
C LEU A 15 -38.65 -8.75 51.67
N GLN A 16 -38.22 -9.97 51.35
CA GLN A 16 -38.96 -11.26 51.22
C GLN A 16 -38.93 -12.11 52.52
N LEU A 17 -39.85 -13.09 52.68
CA LEU A 17 -39.69 -14.51 53.15
C LEU A 17 -41.11 -15.14 53.32
N ALA A 18 -41.54 -16.21 52.62
CA ALA A 18 -41.33 -17.68 52.80
C ALA A 18 -41.90 -18.24 54.14
N ALA A 19 -42.52 -19.42 54.30
CA ALA A 19 -43.07 -20.50 53.47
C ALA A 19 -43.79 -21.51 54.43
N LEU A 20 -44.43 -22.54 53.84
CA LEU A 20 -44.53 -23.95 54.30
C LEU A 20 -45.84 -24.48 54.93
N LEU A 21 -46.50 -25.40 54.21
CA LEU A 21 -46.76 -26.80 54.64
C LEU A 21 -47.22 -27.67 53.45
N ALA A 22 -46.44 -28.73 53.19
CA ALA A 22 -46.67 -29.90 52.32
C ALA A 22 -47.11 -31.08 53.24
N SER A 23 -47.68 -32.23 52.86
CA SER A 23 -48.11 -32.90 51.63
C SER A 23 -48.71 -34.28 52.03
N THR A 24 -49.63 -34.84 51.24
CA THR A 24 -49.71 -36.25 50.76
C THR A 24 -50.91 -36.30 49.81
N GLY A 25 -50.94 -36.83 48.59
CA GLY A 25 -50.01 -37.64 47.80
C GLY A 25 -50.90 -38.40 46.79
N ALA A 26 -50.91 -37.98 45.53
CA ALA A 26 -51.47 -38.74 44.41
C ALA A 26 -50.39 -38.84 43.33
N LEU A 27 -50.06 -40.08 42.95
CA LEU A 27 -49.24 -40.39 41.78
C LEU A 27 -49.92 -39.78 40.55
N MET A 28 -49.38 -38.68 40.03
CA MET A 28 -49.45 -38.41 38.60
C MET A 28 -48.21 -39.05 37.99
N VAL A 29 -48.40 -40.13 37.24
CA VAL A 29 -47.49 -40.43 36.14
C VAL A 29 -47.57 -39.19 35.26
N GLY A 30 -46.60 -38.29 35.41
CA GLY A 30 -46.43 -37.19 34.48
C GLY A 30 -46.21 -37.83 33.13
N CYS A 31 -47.23 -37.76 32.26
CA CYS A 31 -47.03 -37.97 30.85
C CYS A 31 -45.93 -36.99 30.47
N ASP A 32 -44.78 -37.49 30.04
CA ASP A 32 -43.67 -36.64 29.66
C ASP A 32 -44.14 -35.80 28.47
N ALA A 33 -44.42 -34.52 28.72
CA ALA A 33 -45.01 -33.65 27.72
C ALA A 33 -44.01 -33.53 26.56
N LYS A 34 -44.53 -33.54 25.33
CA LYS A 34 -43.72 -33.31 24.14
C LYS A 34 -43.19 -31.87 24.17
N LYS A 35 -41.88 -31.72 24.02
CA LYS A 35 -41.17 -30.44 24.19
C LYS A 35 -41.51 -29.51 23.04
N ASP A 36 -41.61 -28.23 23.36
CA ASP A 36 -41.73 -27.19 22.36
C ASP A 36 -40.46 -27.14 21.53
N THR A 37 -40.63 -27.08 20.21
CA THR A 37 -39.50 -26.97 19.31
C THR A 37 -38.86 -25.58 19.42
N PRO A 38 -37.52 -25.47 19.59
CA PRO A 38 -36.85 -24.19 19.67
C PRO A 38 -37.10 -23.32 18.42
N SER A 39 -37.40 -22.03 18.63
CA SER A 39 -37.46 -21.02 17.58
C SER A 39 -36.18 -20.17 17.61
N GLY A 40 -35.60 -19.92 16.43
CA GLY A 40 -34.33 -19.23 16.32
C GLY A 40 -34.12 -18.54 14.99
N THR A 41 -33.02 -17.81 14.93
CA THR A 41 -32.53 -17.11 13.74
C THR A 41 -31.08 -17.50 13.48
N ALA A 42 -30.59 -17.22 12.28
CA ALA A 42 -29.18 -17.39 11.94
C ALA A 42 -28.64 -16.17 11.21
N THR A 43 -27.36 -15.87 11.45
CA THR A 43 -26.61 -14.87 10.68
C THR A 43 -25.44 -15.55 9.97
N ALA A 44 -25.31 -15.32 8.66
CA ALA A 44 -24.25 -15.87 7.83
C ALA A 44 -22.97 -15.03 7.90
N ALA A 45 -21.81 -15.70 7.89
CA ALA A 45 -20.50 -15.12 7.60
C ALA A 45 -19.72 -16.07 6.68
N THR A 46 -18.50 -15.71 6.28
CA THR A 46 -17.68 -16.56 5.38
C THR A 46 -17.47 -17.93 6.01
N ARG A 47 -17.97 -18.99 5.35
CA ARG A 47 -17.92 -20.41 5.78
C ARG A 47 -18.52 -20.72 7.16
N THR A 48 -19.25 -19.79 7.76
CA THR A 48 -19.85 -19.97 9.08
C THR A 48 -21.29 -19.46 9.13
N ALA A 49 -22.10 -20.07 10.00
CA ALA A 49 -23.43 -19.57 10.34
C ALA A 49 -23.58 -19.58 11.85
N THR A 50 -23.89 -18.43 12.44
CA THR A 50 -24.18 -18.35 13.88
C THR A 50 -25.68 -18.47 14.07
N LEU A 51 -26.09 -19.56 14.72
CA LEU A 51 -27.47 -19.82 15.15
C LEU A 51 -27.68 -19.25 16.55
N THR A 52 -28.85 -18.67 16.77
CA THR A 52 -29.34 -18.25 18.08
C THR A 52 -30.80 -18.66 18.23
N TRP A 53 -31.17 -19.25 19.35
CA TRP A 53 -32.55 -19.66 19.64
C TRP A 53 -32.95 -19.27 21.06
N SER A 54 -34.25 -19.16 21.30
CA SER A 54 -34.77 -18.94 22.65
C SER A 54 -34.62 -20.22 23.48
N ALA A 55 -34.24 -20.07 24.76
CA ALA A 55 -34.31 -21.18 25.70
C ALA A 55 -35.76 -21.65 25.85
N ASN A 56 -35.93 -22.95 26.06
CA ASN A 56 -37.19 -23.59 26.42
C ASN A 56 -37.57 -23.24 27.86
N ASP A 57 -38.87 -23.06 28.11
CA ASP A 57 -39.39 -22.78 29.46
C ASP A 57 -39.50 -24.07 30.31
N GLU A 58 -39.45 -25.24 29.66
CA GLU A 58 -39.52 -26.52 30.34
C GLU A 58 -38.28 -26.76 31.24
N PRO A 59 -38.46 -27.07 32.53
CA PRO A 59 -37.35 -27.13 33.50
C PRO A 59 -36.43 -28.35 33.30
N ASP A 60 -36.86 -29.33 32.52
CA ASP A 60 -36.21 -30.63 32.32
C ASP A 60 -35.38 -30.73 31.04
N VAL A 61 -35.19 -29.63 30.30
CA VAL A 61 -34.28 -29.60 29.14
C VAL A 61 -32.84 -29.88 29.59
N ALA A 62 -32.26 -30.95 29.06
CA ALA A 62 -30.89 -31.37 29.34
C ALA A 62 -29.89 -30.75 28.36
N ARG A 63 -30.23 -30.66 27.07
CA ARG A 63 -29.36 -30.13 26.01
C ARG A 63 -30.11 -29.81 24.71
N TYR A 64 -29.41 -29.13 23.80
CA TYR A 64 -29.84 -28.85 22.45
C TYR A 64 -28.99 -29.61 21.43
N LYS A 65 -29.60 -29.92 20.29
CA LYS A 65 -28.89 -30.44 19.11
C LYS A 65 -29.11 -29.53 17.91
N VAL A 66 -28.03 -29.24 17.20
CA VAL A 66 -28.03 -28.49 15.95
C VAL A 66 -27.91 -29.44 14.78
N TYR A 67 -28.80 -29.28 13.80
CA TYR A 67 -28.87 -30.03 12.56
C TYR A 67 -28.67 -29.09 11.39
N PHE A 68 -27.94 -29.54 10.36
CA PHE A 68 -27.82 -28.78 9.12
C PHE A 68 -27.68 -29.69 7.88
N GLY A 69 -28.09 -29.18 6.73
CA GLY A 69 -28.09 -29.89 5.46
C GLY A 69 -28.45 -28.96 4.29
N THR A 70 -28.42 -29.47 3.06
CA THR A 70 -28.70 -28.68 1.84
C THR A 70 -30.16 -28.79 1.36
N ALA A 71 -30.95 -29.70 1.94
CA ALA A 71 -32.37 -29.91 1.63
C ALA A 71 -33.24 -29.85 2.89
N SER A 72 -34.50 -29.42 2.76
CA SER A 72 -35.42 -29.36 3.92
C SER A 72 -35.68 -30.76 4.46
N GLY A 73 -35.56 -30.93 5.77
CA GLY A 73 -35.86 -32.19 6.46
C GLY A 73 -34.85 -33.31 6.21
N THR A 74 -33.75 -33.04 5.49
CA THR A 74 -32.65 -33.98 5.30
C THR A 74 -31.38 -33.35 5.86
N PHE A 75 -31.00 -33.77 7.07
CA PHE A 75 -29.86 -33.23 7.81
C PHE A 75 -28.79 -34.30 8.00
N GLY A 76 -27.53 -33.86 8.16
CA GLY A 76 -26.45 -34.73 8.60
C GLY A 76 -26.56 -35.11 10.08
N PRO A 77 -25.54 -35.81 10.63
CA PRO A 77 -25.48 -36.11 12.06
C PRO A 77 -25.60 -34.83 12.92
N PRO A 78 -26.37 -34.87 14.03
CA PRO A 78 -26.54 -33.71 14.89
C PRO A 78 -25.26 -33.35 15.64
N ILE A 79 -25.13 -32.07 15.95
CA ILE A 79 -24.13 -31.54 16.87
C ILE A 79 -24.80 -31.31 18.22
N ASP A 80 -24.32 -31.98 19.27
CA ASP A 80 -24.73 -31.71 20.65
C ASP A 80 -24.02 -30.44 21.15
N VAL A 81 -24.80 -29.43 21.53
CA VAL A 81 -24.29 -28.12 21.94
C VAL A 81 -24.54 -27.84 23.43
N GLY A 82 -24.98 -28.85 24.18
CA GLY A 82 -25.30 -28.69 25.60
C GLY A 82 -26.46 -27.72 25.81
N LYS A 83 -26.45 -26.96 26.93
CA LYS A 83 -27.52 -26.01 27.29
C LYS A 83 -27.33 -24.61 26.72
N THR A 84 -26.49 -24.43 25.69
CA THR A 84 -26.32 -23.11 25.08
C THR A 84 -27.55 -22.75 24.25
N THR A 85 -27.75 -21.44 24.04
CA THR A 85 -28.78 -20.88 23.15
C THR A 85 -28.20 -20.25 21.89
N SER A 86 -26.92 -20.53 21.62
CA SER A 86 -26.23 -20.11 20.43
C SER A 86 -25.15 -21.12 20.05
N TYR A 87 -24.94 -21.27 18.74
CA TYR A 87 -23.87 -22.11 18.20
C TYR A 87 -23.40 -21.60 16.84
N GLN A 88 -22.09 -21.57 16.64
CA GLN A 88 -21.49 -21.26 15.34
C GLN A 88 -21.17 -22.55 14.59
N VAL A 89 -21.89 -22.79 13.49
CA VAL A 89 -21.55 -23.86 12.56
C VAL A 89 -20.42 -23.38 11.66
N THR A 90 -19.33 -24.14 11.60
CA THR A 90 -18.14 -23.85 10.80
C THR A 90 -17.98 -24.81 9.63
N GLY A 91 -17.14 -24.47 8.65
CA GLY A 91 -16.79 -25.36 7.54
C GLY A 91 -17.87 -25.45 6.45
N LEU A 92 -18.78 -24.48 6.38
CA LEU A 92 -19.82 -24.42 5.35
C LEU A 92 -19.21 -24.04 3.99
N THR A 93 -19.75 -24.61 2.91
CA THR A 93 -19.35 -24.29 1.53
C THR A 93 -19.91 -22.94 1.11
N ILE A 94 -19.07 -22.04 0.60
CA ILE A 94 -19.48 -20.71 0.11
C ILE A 94 -20.45 -20.84 -1.06
N GLY A 95 -21.45 -19.95 -1.12
CA GLY A 95 -22.47 -19.94 -2.18
C GLY A 95 -23.47 -21.09 -2.11
N GLN A 96 -23.34 -22.00 -1.14
CA GLN A 96 -24.28 -23.08 -0.91
C GLN A 96 -25.38 -22.62 0.04
N THR A 97 -26.63 -22.94 -0.31
CA THR A 97 -27.76 -22.78 0.61
C THR A 97 -27.76 -23.93 1.60
N TYR A 98 -27.75 -23.60 2.88
CA TYR A 98 -27.90 -24.53 3.99
C TYR A 98 -29.21 -24.27 4.74
N LYS A 99 -29.77 -25.32 5.30
CA LYS A 99 -30.95 -25.29 6.16
C LYS A 99 -30.58 -25.84 7.52
N PHE A 100 -30.98 -25.14 8.57
CA PHE A 100 -30.64 -25.45 9.96
C PHE A 100 -31.89 -25.69 10.79
N ALA A 101 -31.82 -26.69 11.66
CA ALA A 101 -32.83 -26.97 12.66
C ALA A 101 -32.19 -27.15 14.04
N VAL A 102 -32.90 -26.77 15.08
CA VAL A 102 -32.51 -26.99 16.47
C VAL A 102 -33.61 -27.80 17.16
N THR A 103 -33.22 -28.80 17.94
CA THR A 103 -34.13 -29.58 18.78
C THR A 103 -33.70 -29.53 20.24
N ALA A 104 -34.66 -29.69 21.15
CA ALA A 104 -34.41 -29.81 22.58
C ALA A 104 -34.46 -31.28 23.01
N VAL A 105 -33.57 -31.69 23.92
CA VAL A 105 -33.51 -33.03 24.50
C VAL A 105 -33.60 -32.91 26.02
N ASP A 106 -34.47 -33.70 26.64
CA ASP A 106 -34.67 -33.69 28.10
C ASP A 106 -33.74 -34.64 28.88
N THR A 107 -33.90 -34.63 30.21
CA THR A 107 -33.18 -35.50 31.14
C THR A 107 -33.55 -36.98 31.04
N SER A 108 -34.69 -37.31 30.43
CA SER A 108 -35.12 -38.69 30.10
C SER A 108 -34.69 -39.12 28.70
N ASN A 109 -33.96 -38.25 27.99
CA ASN A 109 -33.44 -38.43 26.64
C ASN A 109 -34.50 -38.45 25.53
N ASN A 110 -35.68 -37.86 25.75
CA ASN A 110 -36.64 -37.63 24.67
C ASN A 110 -36.32 -36.31 23.94
N GLU A 111 -36.49 -36.31 22.61
CA GLU A 111 -36.13 -35.21 21.72
C GLU A 111 -37.36 -34.59 21.06
N SER A 112 -37.39 -33.26 20.93
CA SER A 112 -38.47 -32.53 20.26
C SER A 112 -38.57 -32.87 18.77
N ASN A 113 -39.72 -32.56 18.16
CA ASN A 113 -39.81 -32.56 16.70
C ASN A 113 -38.92 -31.47 16.08
N PHE A 114 -38.56 -31.64 14.79
CA PHE A 114 -38.01 -30.56 13.98
C PHE A 114 -39.00 -29.39 13.82
N PRO A 115 -38.51 -28.14 13.67
CA PRO A 115 -39.37 -26.97 13.54
C PRO A 115 -40.12 -26.99 12.20
N ASN A 116 -41.35 -26.46 12.21
CA ASN A 116 -42.17 -26.32 10.99
C ASN A 116 -41.54 -25.35 9.99
N GLU A 117 -40.71 -24.42 10.46
CA GLU A 117 -39.93 -23.49 9.66
C GLU A 117 -38.43 -23.75 9.91
N VAL A 118 -37.69 -24.12 8.85
CA VAL A 118 -36.25 -24.42 8.94
C VAL A 118 -35.48 -23.14 8.62
N ILE A 119 -34.52 -22.77 9.47
CA ILE A 119 -33.72 -21.56 9.29
C ILE A 119 -32.87 -21.75 8.02
N THR A 120 -33.19 -20.99 6.97
CA THR A 120 -32.46 -21.07 5.70
C THR A 120 -31.39 -20.00 5.69
N VAL A 121 -30.14 -20.42 5.55
CA VAL A 121 -28.99 -19.52 5.44
C VAL A 121 -28.31 -19.79 4.12
N ILE A 122 -28.20 -18.76 3.30
CA ILE A 122 -27.23 -18.75 2.21
C ILE A 122 -25.93 -18.33 2.87
N THR A 123 -24.92 -19.20 2.91
CA THR A 123 -23.58 -18.73 3.30
C THR A 123 -23.23 -17.63 2.32
N ASN A 124 -23.07 -16.41 2.83
CA ASN A 124 -22.80 -15.25 2.01
C ASN A 124 -21.69 -15.62 1.01
N ILE A 125 -22.00 -15.54 -0.28
CA ILE A 125 -21.06 -14.93 -1.21
C ILE A 125 -20.71 -13.63 -0.49
N ALA A 126 -19.44 -13.29 -0.21
CA ALA A 126 -19.17 -11.86 -0.11
C ALA A 126 -19.74 -11.32 -1.43
N GLN A 127 -20.80 -10.50 -1.34
CA GLN A 127 -21.60 -10.17 -2.51
C GLN A 127 -20.65 -9.70 -3.60
N SER A 128 -20.54 -10.48 -4.67
CA SER A 128 -19.92 -9.99 -5.88
C SER A 128 -20.78 -8.83 -6.37
N GLY A 129 -20.23 -7.63 -6.35
CA GLY A 129 -20.71 -6.51 -7.15
C GLY A 129 -22.11 -5.98 -6.83
N LEU A 130 -22.40 -5.60 -5.58
CA LEU A 130 -23.30 -4.45 -5.42
C LEU A 130 -22.61 -3.24 -6.07
N PRO A 131 -23.26 -2.54 -7.01
CA PRO A 131 -22.68 -1.32 -7.58
C PRO A 131 -22.41 -0.33 -6.45
N GLY A 132 -21.14 -0.07 -6.15
CA GLY A 132 -20.71 0.93 -5.16
C GLY A 132 -20.01 0.43 -3.90
N GLN A 133 -19.74 -0.87 -3.72
CA GLN A 133 -18.92 -1.36 -2.59
C GLN A 133 -17.64 -2.05 -3.07
N ALA A 134 -16.49 -1.56 -2.60
CA ALA A 134 -15.16 -2.12 -2.90
C ALA A 134 -15.04 -3.57 -2.39
N THR A 135 -14.64 -4.47 -3.28
CA THR A 135 -14.42 -5.90 -3.01
C THR A 135 -12.93 -6.19 -2.85
N THR A 136 -12.59 -7.16 -1.99
CA THR A 136 -11.21 -7.65 -1.85
C THR A 136 -11.12 -9.07 -2.40
N TYR A 137 -10.15 -9.30 -3.29
CA TYR A 137 -9.82 -10.60 -3.87
C TYR A 137 -8.42 -11.04 -3.43
N TYR A 138 -8.12 -12.33 -3.55
CA TYR A 138 -6.88 -12.93 -3.08
C TYR A 138 -6.17 -13.72 -4.18
N VAL A 139 -4.84 -13.62 -4.20
CA VAL A 139 -3.93 -14.41 -5.06
C VAL A 139 -2.92 -15.12 -4.18
N ASP A 140 -2.64 -16.39 -4.46
CA ASP A 140 -1.63 -17.20 -3.78
C ASP A 140 -1.02 -18.18 -4.80
N LYS A 141 0.27 -18.03 -5.10
CA LYS A 141 0.95 -18.87 -6.11
C LYS A 141 0.92 -20.37 -5.78
N ASN A 142 0.67 -20.72 -4.51
CA ASN A 142 0.75 -22.09 -4.03
C ASN A 142 -0.52 -22.91 -4.28
N VAL A 143 -1.61 -22.29 -4.77
CA VAL A 143 -2.76 -23.06 -5.24
C VAL A 143 -2.47 -23.71 -6.59
N ALA A 144 -3.20 -24.80 -6.89
CA ALA A 144 -2.89 -25.67 -8.02
C ALA A 144 -3.05 -24.98 -9.39
N ASP A 145 -4.08 -24.17 -9.57
CA ASP A 145 -4.40 -23.48 -10.83
C ASP A 145 -5.34 -22.27 -10.63
N ASP A 146 -5.65 -21.57 -11.72
CA ASP A 146 -6.55 -20.41 -11.76
C ASP A 146 -8.05 -20.74 -11.88
N THR A 147 -8.46 -21.98 -11.60
CA THR A 147 -9.87 -22.42 -11.78
C THR A 147 -10.85 -21.79 -10.79
N ASN A 148 -10.38 -21.31 -9.63
CA ASN A 148 -11.21 -20.56 -8.69
C ASN A 148 -11.83 -19.34 -9.38
N THR A 149 -13.15 -19.20 -9.38
CA THR A 149 -13.84 -18.03 -9.95
C THR A 149 -13.56 -16.74 -9.17
N CYS A 150 -13.86 -15.57 -9.72
CA CYS A 150 -13.75 -14.31 -8.96
C CYS A 150 -14.63 -14.31 -7.71
N ALA A 151 -15.81 -14.95 -7.75
CA ALA A 151 -16.68 -15.13 -6.60
C ALA A 151 -16.12 -16.10 -5.53
N GLN A 152 -15.15 -16.93 -5.87
CA GLN A 152 -14.41 -17.75 -4.89
C GLN A 152 -13.17 -17.02 -4.37
N ALA A 153 -12.51 -16.25 -5.24
CA ALA A 153 -11.28 -15.53 -4.93
C ALA A 153 -11.43 -14.39 -3.90
N ILE A 154 -12.64 -14.09 -3.45
CA ILE A 154 -12.92 -13.25 -2.26
C ILE A 154 -12.59 -13.96 -0.93
N ASP A 155 -12.43 -15.29 -0.93
CA ASP A 155 -12.00 -16.09 0.21
C ASP A 155 -10.48 -16.30 0.13
N PRO A 156 -9.68 -15.89 1.13
CA PRO A 156 -8.23 -16.13 1.16
C PRO A 156 -7.84 -17.62 1.15
N LEU A 157 -8.79 -18.54 1.41
CA LEU A 157 -8.61 -19.99 1.31
C LEU A 157 -8.99 -20.56 -0.07
N SER A 158 -9.51 -19.74 -0.98
CA SER A 158 -9.79 -20.12 -2.37
C SER A 158 -9.31 -19.04 -3.36
N PRO A 159 -8.04 -18.60 -3.23
CA PRO A 159 -7.50 -17.51 -4.04
C PRO A 159 -7.29 -17.94 -5.51
N LYS A 160 -7.10 -16.95 -6.37
CA LYS A 160 -6.50 -17.15 -7.69
C LYS A 160 -5.03 -17.59 -7.56
N GLN A 161 -4.47 -18.23 -8.59
CA GLN A 161 -3.05 -18.61 -8.62
C GLN A 161 -2.17 -17.46 -9.11
N THR A 162 -2.56 -16.84 -10.23
CA THR A 162 -1.77 -15.77 -10.87
C THR A 162 -2.29 -14.38 -10.51
N ILE A 163 -1.40 -13.41 -10.52
CA ILE A 163 -1.76 -12.00 -10.36
C ILE A 163 -2.61 -11.56 -11.55
N ARG A 164 -2.28 -11.99 -12.78
CA ARG A 164 -3.07 -11.71 -14.00
C ARG A 164 -4.53 -12.15 -13.86
N SER A 165 -4.80 -13.35 -13.38
CA SER A 165 -6.17 -13.82 -13.20
C SER A 165 -6.87 -13.08 -12.05
N GLY A 166 -6.14 -12.70 -11.00
CA GLY A 166 -6.63 -11.84 -9.92
C GLY A 166 -7.03 -10.45 -10.41
N ILE A 167 -6.20 -9.81 -11.24
CA ILE A 167 -6.48 -8.51 -11.86
C ILE A 167 -7.76 -8.55 -12.68
N SER A 168 -8.03 -9.65 -13.39
CA SER A 168 -9.25 -9.79 -14.19
C SER A 168 -10.56 -9.74 -13.39
N CYS A 169 -10.49 -9.92 -12.06
CA CYS A 169 -11.65 -9.82 -11.17
C CYS A 169 -11.95 -8.39 -10.70
N LEU A 170 -11.03 -7.45 -10.91
CA LEU A 170 -11.10 -6.13 -10.31
C LEU A 170 -12.01 -5.19 -11.09
N SER A 171 -12.75 -4.36 -10.35
CA SER A 171 -13.47 -3.19 -10.79
C SER A 171 -13.02 -1.95 -10.01
N ALA A 172 -13.44 -0.76 -10.43
CA ALA A 172 -13.08 0.49 -9.75
C ALA A 172 -13.39 0.43 -8.24
N GLY A 173 -12.38 0.72 -7.41
CA GLY A 173 -12.47 0.65 -5.95
C GLY A 173 -12.00 -0.67 -5.33
N ASP A 174 -11.87 -1.74 -6.11
CA ASP A 174 -11.51 -3.06 -5.60
C ASP A 174 -10.03 -3.17 -5.22
N THR A 175 -9.74 -4.16 -4.36
CA THR A 175 -8.39 -4.51 -3.92
C THR A 175 -8.07 -5.97 -4.24
N LEU A 176 -6.87 -6.23 -4.74
CA LEU A 176 -6.26 -7.55 -4.87
C LEU A 176 -5.17 -7.69 -3.81
N ILE A 177 -5.35 -8.61 -2.87
CA ILE A 177 -4.30 -9.00 -1.91
C ILE A 177 -3.52 -10.16 -2.49
N VAL A 178 -2.21 -9.98 -2.64
CA VAL A 178 -1.30 -10.98 -3.18
C VAL A 178 -0.44 -11.53 -2.04
N LYS A 179 -0.51 -12.84 -1.81
CA LYS A 179 0.29 -13.51 -0.79
C LYS A 179 1.75 -13.62 -1.21
N ALA A 180 2.63 -13.82 -0.24
CA ALA A 180 4.06 -13.90 -0.47
C ALA A 180 4.46 -14.95 -1.52
N GLY A 181 5.42 -14.59 -2.36
CA GLY A 181 5.94 -15.48 -3.40
C GLY A 181 6.50 -14.74 -4.62
N THR A 182 7.25 -15.49 -5.43
CA THR A 182 7.69 -15.06 -6.76
C THR A 182 6.66 -15.49 -7.80
N TYR A 183 6.12 -14.53 -8.51
CA TYR A 183 5.16 -14.66 -9.60
C TYR A 183 5.88 -14.36 -10.90
N ASP A 184 6.11 -15.40 -11.70
CA ASP A 184 6.73 -15.28 -13.01
C ASP A 184 5.68 -14.77 -14.01
N GLU A 185 5.54 -13.44 -14.08
CA GLU A 185 4.53 -12.76 -14.90
C GLU A 185 5.10 -11.44 -15.46
N SER A 186 4.90 -11.21 -16.76
CA SER A 186 5.01 -9.88 -17.37
C SER A 186 3.61 -9.41 -17.79
N PHE A 187 3.35 -8.12 -17.65
CA PHE A 187 2.07 -7.48 -17.90
C PHE A 187 2.17 -6.50 -19.07
N ASP A 188 1.40 -6.76 -20.11
CA ASP A 188 1.17 -5.80 -21.18
C ASP A 188 -0.25 -5.29 -21.02
N ASP A 189 -0.39 -4.01 -20.65
CA ASP A 189 -1.66 -3.33 -20.46
C ASP A 189 -2.71 -4.16 -19.67
N PRO A 190 -2.41 -4.55 -18.41
CA PRO A 190 -3.10 -5.67 -17.76
C PRO A 190 -4.54 -5.38 -17.29
N PHE A 191 -4.97 -4.12 -17.31
CA PHE A 191 -6.26 -3.71 -16.74
C PHE A 191 -7.29 -3.41 -17.82
N SER A 192 -8.36 -4.22 -17.86
CA SER A 192 -9.56 -3.94 -18.66
C SER A 192 -10.55 -3.02 -17.95
N ASN A 193 -10.56 -3.05 -16.61
CA ASN A 193 -11.29 -2.12 -15.75
C ASN A 193 -10.30 -1.31 -14.92
N THR A 194 -10.59 -0.04 -14.68
CA THR A 194 -9.69 0.91 -14.02
C THR A 194 -10.45 1.80 -13.04
N GLY A 195 -9.73 2.55 -12.21
CA GLY A 195 -10.35 3.46 -11.25
C GLY A 195 -10.90 4.73 -11.88
N SER A 196 -11.66 5.51 -11.10
CA SER A 196 -12.20 6.82 -11.53
C SER A 196 -11.68 8.01 -10.74
N SER A 197 -11.03 7.76 -9.59
CA SER A 197 -10.35 8.75 -8.75
C SER A 197 -9.42 8.04 -7.77
N TRP A 198 -8.55 8.75 -7.06
CA TRP A 198 -7.73 8.13 -6.00
C TRP A 198 -8.56 7.53 -4.84
N ALA A 199 -9.78 8.01 -4.63
CA ALA A 199 -10.73 7.43 -3.68
C ALA A 199 -11.41 6.15 -4.22
N ASN A 200 -11.48 6.00 -5.54
CA ASN A 200 -12.09 4.86 -6.24
C ASN A 200 -11.08 4.17 -7.19
N LYS A 201 -9.86 4.00 -6.70
CA LYS A 201 -8.74 3.38 -7.43
C LYS A 201 -8.84 1.86 -7.35
N ILE A 202 -8.27 1.17 -8.34
CA ILE A 202 -7.93 -0.25 -8.17
C ILE A 202 -6.63 -0.36 -7.37
N THR A 203 -6.55 -1.31 -6.45
CA THR A 203 -5.35 -1.55 -5.65
C THR A 203 -4.86 -2.99 -5.81
N VAL A 204 -3.62 -3.19 -6.22
CA VAL A 204 -2.91 -4.48 -6.15
C VAL A 204 -1.88 -4.37 -5.03
N LYS A 205 -2.04 -5.18 -3.98
CA LYS A 205 -1.31 -5.02 -2.72
C LYS A 205 -0.67 -6.34 -2.28
N ALA A 206 0.60 -6.30 -1.91
CA ALA A 206 1.22 -7.41 -1.19
C ALA A 206 0.64 -7.53 0.23
N GLU A 207 0.28 -8.74 0.65
CA GLU A 207 -0.24 -9.00 2.00
C GLU A 207 0.78 -8.55 3.07
N VAL A 208 2.03 -8.93 2.86
CA VAL A 208 3.19 -8.44 3.61
C VAL A 208 4.01 -7.56 2.65
N PRO A 209 4.31 -6.30 3.01
CA PRO A 209 5.12 -5.43 2.14
C PRO A 209 6.44 -6.11 1.76
N ARG A 210 6.81 -6.00 0.48
CA ARG A 210 8.04 -6.52 -0.13
C ARG A 210 8.12 -8.05 -0.21
N SER A 211 7.07 -8.79 0.16
CA SER A 211 7.06 -10.27 0.08
C SER A 211 6.61 -10.84 -1.27
N VAL A 212 6.13 -9.99 -2.18
CA VAL A 212 5.61 -10.39 -3.50
C VAL A 212 6.60 -9.92 -4.55
N ILE A 213 7.16 -10.86 -5.31
CA ILE A 213 8.09 -10.57 -6.40
C ILE A 213 7.40 -10.87 -7.73
N ILE A 214 7.17 -9.86 -8.54
CA ILE A 214 6.72 -9.98 -9.93
C ILE A 214 7.97 -10.04 -10.79
N LYS A 215 8.30 -11.23 -11.29
CA LYS A 215 9.53 -11.47 -12.05
C LYS A 215 9.21 -11.57 -13.53
N ALA A 216 9.97 -10.84 -14.35
CA ALA A 216 9.84 -10.92 -15.81
C ALA A 216 9.98 -12.35 -16.32
N ILE A 217 9.14 -12.71 -17.28
CA ILE A 217 9.20 -14.00 -18.01
C ILE A 217 9.97 -13.91 -19.34
N GLY A 218 10.60 -12.77 -19.60
CA GLY A 218 11.17 -12.41 -20.90
C GLY A 218 10.46 -11.21 -21.53
N GLY A 219 10.82 -10.88 -22.76
CA GLY A 219 10.28 -9.72 -23.49
C GLY A 219 10.94 -8.40 -23.07
N ASP A 220 10.39 -7.28 -23.53
CA ASP A 220 11.00 -5.97 -23.32
C ASP A 220 10.74 -5.39 -21.92
N TYR A 221 9.70 -5.85 -21.22
CA TYR A 221 9.22 -5.20 -20.00
C TYR A 221 8.64 -6.18 -18.98
N VAL A 222 8.60 -5.77 -17.70
CA VAL A 222 7.77 -6.44 -16.69
C VAL A 222 6.35 -5.89 -16.71
N MET A 223 6.17 -4.58 -16.88
CA MET A 223 4.84 -3.96 -16.85
C MET A 223 4.74 -2.75 -17.79
N THR A 224 3.71 -2.72 -18.64
CA THR A 224 3.34 -1.56 -19.45
C THR A 224 1.98 -1.00 -19.07
N PHE A 225 1.82 0.31 -19.24
CA PHE A 225 0.56 1.04 -19.24
C PHE A 225 0.58 2.01 -20.42
N GLN A 226 -0.25 1.79 -21.42
CA GLN A 226 -0.27 2.58 -22.66
C GLN A 226 -1.69 3.01 -23.03
N GLU A 227 -2.67 2.17 -22.69
CA GLU A 227 -4.07 2.37 -23.03
C GLU A 227 -4.69 3.56 -22.28
N ALA A 228 -5.47 4.39 -23.00
CA ALA A 228 -6.16 5.56 -22.43
C ALA A 228 -7.18 5.21 -21.32
N SER A 229 -7.62 3.96 -21.28
CA SER A 229 -8.47 3.46 -20.21
C SER A 229 -7.71 3.34 -18.89
N GLN A 230 -6.39 3.17 -18.91
CA GLN A 230 -5.60 2.83 -17.72
C GLN A 230 -5.28 4.04 -16.86
N ARG A 231 -5.95 4.09 -15.71
CA ARG A 231 -5.83 5.19 -14.74
C ARG A 231 -6.32 4.81 -13.36
N TYR A 232 -5.82 5.52 -12.35
CA TYR A 232 -6.17 5.31 -10.94
C TYR A 232 -5.98 3.84 -10.53
N ILE A 233 -4.77 3.36 -10.75
CA ILE A 233 -4.30 2.03 -10.37
C ILE A 233 -3.15 2.21 -9.38
N GLU A 234 -3.18 1.50 -8.25
CA GLU A 234 -2.11 1.51 -7.24
C GLU A 234 -1.52 0.11 -7.07
N PHE A 235 -0.20 -0.01 -7.21
CA PHE A 235 0.59 -1.15 -6.77
C PHE A 235 1.26 -0.83 -5.43
N ASN A 236 0.99 -1.61 -4.39
CA ASN A 236 1.43 -1.32 -3.03
C ASN A 236 2.20 -2.49 -2.41
N GLY A 237 3.47 -2.29 -2.08
CA GLY A 237 4.27 -3.29 -1.38
C GLY A 237 4.86 -4.39 -2.27
N VAL A 238 4.88 -4.22 -3.59
CA VAL A 238 5.37 -5.27 -4.53
C VAL A 238 6.83 -5.05 -4.94
N GLU A 239 7.57 -6.11 -5.23
CA GLU A 239 8.82 -6.08 -5.99
C GLU A 239 8.54 -6.33 -7.47
N ILE A 240 9.16 -5.53 -8.32
CA ILE A 240 9.27 -5.78 -9.75
C ILE A 240 10.72 -6.19 -10.01
N ASP A 241 10.95 -7.46 -10.31
CA ASP A 241 12.26 -7.99 -10.72
C ASP A 241 12.33 -8.07 -12.24
N ALA A 242 13.04 -7.12 -12.84
CA ALA A 242 13.18 -6.97 -14.28
C ALA A 242 14.41 -7.69 -14.87
N SER A 243 15.05 -8.60 -14.10
CA SER A 243 16.27 -9.31 -14.53
C SER A 243 16.16 -10.05 -15.88
N ASN A 244 14.95 -10.47 -16.27
CA ASN A 244 14.67 -11.14 -17.54
C ASN A 244 14.04 -10.23 -18.62
N ALA A 245 13.75 -8.96 -18.31
CA ALA A 245 13.26 -8.00 -19.28
C ALA A 245 14.42 -7.42 -20.09
N LEU A 246 14.18 -7.06 -21.36
CA LEU A 246 15.20 -6.54 -22.29
C LEU A 246 15.28 -5.01 -22.33
N ALA A 247 14.27 -4.29 -21.82
CA ALA A 247 14.23 -2.84 -21.77
C ALA A 247 13.89 -2.33 -20.35
N CYS A 248 12.63 -1.98 -20.08
CA CYS A 248 12.25 -1.30 -18.84
C CYS A 248 11.70 -2.24 -17.76
N GLY A 249 11.80 -1.88 -16.49
CA GLY A 249 11.03 -2.54 -15.44
C GLY A 249 9.54 -2.19 -15.58
N VAL A 250 9.22 -0.90 -15.45
CA VAL A 250 7.88 -0.35 -15.63
C VAL A 250 7.89 0.73 -16.72
N CYS A 251 7.02 0.60 -17.72
CA CYS A 251 6.85 1.57 -18.78
C CYS A 251 5.43 2.15 -18.76
N ILE A 252 5.31 3.47 -18.69
CA ILE A 252 4.05 4.20 -18.81
C ILE A 252 4.18 5.10 -20.05
N SER A 253 3.24 5.00 -20.98
CA SER A 253 3.23 5.81 -22.19
C SER A 253 1.80 5.99 -22.70
N GLY A 254 1.64 6.51 -23.93
CA GLY A 254 0.31 6.73 -24.49
C GLY A 254 -0.50 7.70 -23.64
N GLU A 255 -1.75 7.37 -23.37
CA GLU A 255 -2.67 8.20 -22.57
C GLU A 255 -2.89 7.64 -21.15
N ALA A 256 -2.13 6.63 -20.75
CA ALA A 256 -2.22 6.06 -19.41
C ALA A 256 -1.68 7.06 -18.37
N HIS A 257 -2.44 7.31 -17.32
CA HIS A 257 -2.15 8.39 -16.36
C HIS A 257 -2.64 8.06 -14.95
N HIS A 258 -2.17 8.74 -13.91
CA HIS A 258 -2.57 8.43 -12.53
C HIS A 258 -2.31 6.96 -12.14
N ILE A 259 -1.16 6.43 -12.54
CA ILE A 259 -0.64 5.15 -12.06
C ILE A 259 0.23 5.41 -10.83
N ARG A 260 0.04 4.63 -9.76
CA ARG A 260 0.81 4.76 -8.53
C ARG A 260 1.55 3.49 -8.16
N PHE A 261 2.82 3.63 -7.81
CA PHE A 261 3.57 2.63 -7.07
C PHE A 261 3.89 3.16 -5.68
N LYS A 262 3.65 2.33 -4.65
CA LYS A 262 3.84 2.72 -3.25
C LYS A 262 4.51 1.61 -2.43
N ASN A 263 5.50 1.94 -1.60
CA ASN A 263 6.22 0.96 -0.76
C ASN A 263 6.82 -0.19 -1.57
N SER A 264 7.18 0.07 -2.82
CA SER A 264 7.52 -0.94 -3.82
C SER A 264 9.01 -0.86 -4.19
N ALA A 265 9.52 -1.84 -4.92
CA ALA A 265 10.86 -1.79 -5.48
C ALA A 265 10.82 -2.23 -6.94
N ILE A 266 11.63 -1.61 -7.78
CA ILE A 266 11.75 -1.90 -9.21
C ILE A 266 13.24 -2.09 -9.50
N LEU A 267 13.64 -3.32 -9.73
CA LEU A 267 15.03 -3.75 -9.66
C LEU A 267 15.48 -4.41 -10.97
N ASN A 268 16.78 -4.29 -11.25
CA ASN A 268 17.51 -5.12 -12.22
C ASN A 268 17.03 -4.98 -13.67
N ALA A 269 16.46 -3.84 -14.04
CA ALA A 269 16.04 -3.60 -15.42
C ALA A 269 17.26 -3.59 -16.36
N ALA A 270 17.10 -4.16 -17.55
CA ALA A 270 18.15 -4.18 -18.57
C ALA A 270 18.53 -2.79 -19.10
N ASN A 271 17.59 -1.85 -19.05
CA ASN A 271 17.72 -0.48 -19.53
C ASN A 271 17.24 0.50 -18.45
N GLN A 272 15.97 0.95 -18.50
CA GLN A 272 15.38 1.91 -17.56
C GLN A 272 14.69 1.18 -16.41
N GLY A 273 14.88 1.62 -15.16
CA GLY A 273 14.04 1.12 -14.07
C GLY A 273 12.57 1.43 -14.34
N VAL A 274 12.28 2.72 -14.52
CA VAL A 274 10.97 3.25 -14.87
C VAL A 274 11.08 4.23 -16.02
N SER A 275 10.19 4.10 -17.00
CA SER A 275 10.04 5.07 -18.09
C SER A 275 8.62 5.63 -18.13
N ILE A 276 8.50 6.95 -18.22
CA ILE A 276 7.21 7.63 -18.47
C ILE A 276 7.37 8.46 -19.74
N LEU A 277 6.87 7.94 -20.87
CA LEU A 277 7.19 8.44 -22.20
C LEU A 277 5.99 9.11 -22.86
N SER A 278 6.04 10.44 -22.95
CA SER A 278 5.22 11.24 -23.87
C SER A 278 5.66 11.03 -25.32
N GLY A 279 4.69 10.72 -26.18
CA GLY A 279 4.82 10.66 -27.64
C GLY A 279 4.00 11.77 -28.32
N ALA A 280 3.91 11.77 -29.65
CA ALA A 280 3.09 12.75 -30.37
C ALA A 280 1.60 12.59 -30.02
N GLY A 281 1.06 13.52 -29.23
CA GLY A 281 -0.32 13.53 -28.75
C GLY A 281 -0.55 12.86 -27.38
N ALA A 282 0.43 12.10 -26.88
CA ALA A 282 0.33 11.31 -25.65
C ALA A 282 0.64 12.13 -24.39
N SER A 283 -0.23 12.04 -23.37
CA SER A 283 -0.08 12.76 -22.09
C SER A 283 -0.09 11.83 -20.87
N PRO A 284 0.94 10.97 -20.68
CA PRO A 284 1.01 10.08 -19.53
C PRO A 284 1.46 10.83 -18.26
N ASP A 285 0.64 11.78 -17.83
CA ASP A 285 0.91 12.74 -16.76
C ASP A 285 0.37 12.22 -15.41
N TYR A 286 0.70 12.92 -14.32
CA TYR A 286 0.10 12.71 -12.99
C TYR A 286 0.34 11.32 -12.37
N ASN A 287 1.43 10.65 -12.72
CA ASN A 287 1.80 9.38 -12.08
C ASN A 287 2.56 9.62 -10.77
N GLU A 288 2.48 8.66 -9.84
CA GLU A 288 3.00 8.82 -8.48
C GLU A 288 3.86 7.64 -8.04
N PHE A 289 5.07 7.91 -7.57
CA PHE A 289 5.98 6.91 -7.00
C PHE A 289 6.32 7.34 -5.58
N ILE A 290 5.82 6.60 -4.59
CA ILE A 290 5.85 7.00 -3.17
C ILE A 290 6.54 5.92 -2.35
N ASN A 291 7.67 6.23 -1.70
CA ASN A 291 8.47 5.25 -0.98
C ASN A 291 8.82 4.05 -1.89
N VAL A 292 9.44 4.34 -3.03
CA VAL A 292 9.80 3.34 -4.06
C VAL A 292 11.30 3.28 -4.24
N GLU A 293 11.87 2.09 -4.15
CA GLU A 293 13.26 1.83 -4.52
C GLU A 293 13.37 1.54 -6.02
N VAL A 294 14.33 2.18 -6.70
CA VAL A 294 14.66 1.87 -8.10
C VAL A 294 16.16 1.73 -8.25
N ALA A 295 16.60 0.51 -8.54
CA ALA A 295 18.01 0.19 -8.51
C ALA A 295 18.45 -0.84 -9.56
N ASN A 296 19.77 -0.84 -9.80
CA ASN A 296 20.46 -1.76 -10.70
C ASN A 296 20.02 -1.68 -12.16
N SER A 297 19.54 -0.51 -12.60
CA SER A 297 19.16 -0.29 -14.00
C SER A 297 20.40 -0.31 -14.89
N ALA A 298 20.39 -1.22 -15.87
CA ALA A 298 21.50 -1.55 -16.77
C ALA A 298 22.83 -1.82 -16.05
N LEU A 299 22.79 -2.40 -14.84
CA LEU A 299 23.99 -2.69 -14.08
C LEU A 299 24.92 -3.63 -14.86
N ASN A 300 26.19 -3.26 -14.99
CA ASN A 300 27.22 -3.98 -15.77
C ASN A 300 26.91 -4.17 -17.26
N ARG A 301 25.97 -3.40 -17.82
CA ARG A 301 25.69 -3.39 -19.26
C ARG A 301 26.13 -2.04 -19.83
N PRO A 302 26.63 -1.95 -21.07
CA PRO A 302 26.83 -0.64 -21.68
C PRO A 302 25.47 0.06 -21.82
N CYS A 303 25.42 1.37 -21.55
CA CYS A 303 24.26 2.18 -21.89
C CYS A 303 24.14 2.25 -23.42
N LEU A 304 23.41 1.31 -24.01
CA LEU A 304 23.20 1.29 -25.46
C LEU A 304 21.95 2.12 -25.77
N GLY A 305 22.17 3.34 -26.26
CA GLY A 305 21.12 4.01 -27.04
C GLY A 305 20.75 3.12 -28.23
N ARG A 306 19.46 3.01 -28.59
CA ARG A 306 19.12 2.53 -29.94
C ARG A 306 19.84 3.46 -30.92
N ASP A 307 20.72 2.90 -31.74
CA ASP A 307 21.41 3.52 -32.86
C ASP A 307 22.13 4.86 -32.60
N GLY A 308 23.41 4.78 -32.22
CA GLY A 308 24.40 5.83 -32.53
C GLY A 308 24.56 6.99 -31.53
N MET A 309 23.93 6.92 -30.35
CA MET A 309 24.17 7.89 -29.27
C MET A 309 25.31 7.41 -28.35
N LYS A 310 26.06 8.35 -27.77
CA LYS A 310 27.20 8.06 -26.89
C LYS A 310 26.73 7.39 -25.58
N PRO A 311 27.60 6.66 -24.85
CA PRO A 311 27.25 6.03 -23.57
C PRO A 311 26.67 7.00 -22.51
N GLU A 312 27.03 8.29 -22.60
CA GLU A 312 26.54 9.39 -21.75
C GLU A 312 25.09 9.84 -22.05
N ASP A 313 24.54 9.42 -23.20
CA ASP A 313 23.17 9.72 -23.66
C ASP A 313 22.24 8.49 -23.61
N GLY A 314 22.72 7.34 -23.11
CA GLY A 314 22.02 6.06 -23.17
C GLY A 314 20.95 5.89 -22.08
N TYR A 315 19.79 5.35 -22.50
CA TYR A 315 18.53 5.14 -21.77
C TYR A 315 18.59 4.25 -20.51
N CYS A 316 19.51 4.47 -19.57
CA CYS A 316 19.78 3.54 -18.47
C CYS A 316 19.57 4.14 -17.07
N HIS A 317 18.59 5.02 -16.93
CA HIS A 317 18.31 5.75 -15.71
C HIS A 317 17.44 4.91 -14.76
N GLY A 318 17.46 5.24 -13.47
CA GLY A 318 16.45 4.73 -12.54
C GLY A 318 15.06 5.19 -13.01
N PHE A 319 14.89 6.50 -13.18
CA PHE A 319 13.71 7.09 -13.80
C PHE A 319 14.07 7.91 -15.03
N TYR A 320 13.34 7.70 -16.12
CA TYR A 320 13.34 8.57 -17.29
C TYR A 320 11.91 9.05 -17.57
N ILE A 321 11.66 10.34 -17.41
CA ILE A 321 10.31 10.92 -17.42
C ILE A 321 10.25 12.06 -18.42
N SER A 322 9.46 11.89 -19.48
CA SER A 322 9.20 12.91 -20.50
C SER A 322 7.81 13.53 -20.43
N SER A 323 7.00 13.16 -19.43
CA SER A 323 5.64 13.68 -19.20
C SER A 323 5.54 14.62 -17.99
N ASN A 324 4.40 15.26 -17.80
CA ASN A 324 4.23 16.37 -16.87
C ASN A 324 3.57 15.97 -15.55
N TYR A 325 3.76 16.79 -14.53
CA TYR A 325 3.01 16.73 -13.25
C TYR A 325 3.10 15.40 -12.49
N ASN A 326 4.16 14.63 -12.70
CA ASN A 326 4.42 13.41 -11.94
C ASN A 326 5.02 13.73 -10.56
N LEU A 327 4.79 12.84 -9.60
CA LEU A 327 5.27 12.94 -8.23
C LEU A 327 6.18 11.76 -7.88
N LEU A 328 7.41 12.06 -7.48
CA LEU A 328 8.34 11.13 -6.83
C LEU A 328 8.53 11.63 -5.40
N ASP A 329 8.12 10.83 -4.41
CA ASP A 329 8.13 11.22 -2.99
C ASP A 329 8.71 10.10 -2.13
N GLY A 330 9.83 10.35 -1.44
CA GLY A 330 10.48 9.30 -0.67
C GLY A 330 11.11 8.19 -1.51
N VAL A 331 11.46 8.45 -2.77
CA VAL A 331 12.08 7.40 -3.62
C VAL A 331 13.54 7.20 -3.26
N ASN A 332 14.06 5.99 -3.48
CA ASN A 332 15.46 5.66 -3.30
C ASN A 332 16.08 5.19 -4.61
N LEU A 333 16.98 5.98 -5.19
CA LEU A 333 17.51 5.77 -6.54
C LEU A 333 19.00 5.45 -6.49
N HIS A 334 19.39 4.20 -6.75
CA HIS A 334 20.81 3.84 -6.64
C HIS A 334 21.32 2.75 -7.56
N HIS A 335 22.64 2.74 -7.78
CA HIS A 335 23.32 1.73 -8.58
C HIS A 335 22.76 1.65 -10.01
N ASN A 336 22.21 2.76 -10.53
CA ASN A 336 21.77 2.86 -11.91
C ASN A 336 22.93 3.33 -12.77
N ASN A 337 23.05 2.77 -13.98
CA ASN A 337 24.16 3.07 -14.88
C ASN A 337 24.06 4.48 -15.50
N GLY A 338 22.83 4.95 -15.70
CA GLY A 338 22.53 6.32 -16.10
C GLY A 338 22.33 7.23 -14.88
N TYR A 339 21.31 8.07 -14.98
CA TYR A 339 20.95 9.00 -13.91
C TYR A 339 20.15 8.25 -12.85
N GLY A 340 20.13 8.74 -11.61
CA GLY A 340 19.09 8.32 -10.67
C GLY A 340 17.71 8.68 -11.23
N LEU A 341 17.54 9.95 -11.61
CA LEU A 341 16.36 10.50 -12.26
C LEU A 341 16.74 11.47 -13.38
N GLN A 342 16.02 11.38 -14.50
CA GLN A 342 16.05 12.36 -15.57
C GLN A 342 14.63 12.81 -15.97
N PHE A 343 14.30 14.09 -15.75
CA PHE A 343 13.18 14.74 -16.43
C PHE A 343 13.66 15.27 -17.78
N PHE A 344 13.19 14.70 -18.89
CA PHE A 344 13.66 15.01 -20.24
C PHE A 344 12.60 14.61 -21.27
N PRO A 345 12.38 15.36 -22.38
CA PRO A 345 13.17 16.46 -22.91
C PRO A 345 12.67 17.83 -22.46
N ARG A 346 13.19 18.89 -23.11
CA ARG A 346 12.68 20.27 -23.01
C ARG A 346 11.17 20.34 -23.12
N GLY A 347 10.55 21.20 -22.32
CA GLY A 347 9.09 21.39 -22.27
C GLY A 347 8.33 20.46 -21.32
N ASN A 348 9.02 19.49 -20.73
CA ASN A 348 8.56 18.74 -19.56
C ASN A 348 8.37 19.70 -18.37
N ARG A 349 7.23 19.65 -17.65
CA ARG A 349 6.98 20.60 -16.56
C ARG A 349 6.17 20.10 -15.37
N GLY A 350 6.29 20.83 -14.26
CA GLY A 350 5.46 20.64 -13.07
C GLY A 350 5.72 19.33 -12.33
N ASN A 351 6.76 18.59 -12.71
CA ASN A 351 7.15 17.37 -12.02
C ASN A 351 7.79 17.69 -10.68
N THR A 352 7.60 16.82 -9.70
CA THR A 352 8.15 16.98 -8.35
C THR A 352 8.93 15.74 -7.96
N ILE A 353 10.19 15.91 -7.55
CA ILE A 353 10.92 14.94 -6.73
C ILE A 353 11.17 15.56 -5.35
N ARG A 354 10.71 14.87 -4.31
CA ARG A 354 10.88 15.35 -2.94
C ARG A 354 11.18 14.27 -1.91
N ASN A 355 11.82 14.68 -0.80
CA ASN A 355 12.13 13.80 0.33
C ASN A 355 12.85 12.51 -0.09
N SER A 356 13.61 12.54 -1.18
CA SER A 356 14.13 11.34 -1.85
C SER A 356 15.64 11.22 -1.73
N LEU A 357 16.13 10.00 -1.89
CA LEU A 357 17.55 9.65 -1.95
C LEU A 357 17.94 9.39 -3.42
N SER A 358 19.08 9.94 -3.85
CA SER A 358 19.71 9.56 -5.12
C SER A 358 21.21 9.40 -4.94
N HIS A 359 21.71 8.17 -5.04
CA HIS A 359 23.09 7.86 -4.70
C HIS A 359 23.70 6.68 -5.44
N ASP A 360 25.02 6.59 -5.48
CA ASP A 360 25.76 5.48 -6.12
C ASP A 360 25.35 5.23 -7.59
N ASN A 361 24.84 6.25 -8.29
CA ASN A 361 24.55 6.15 -9.71
C ASN A 361 25.80 6.49 -10.52
N LEU A 362 25.98 5.87 -11.68
CA LEU A 362 27.17 6.07 -12.51
C LEU A 362 27.18 7.42 -13.25
N SER A 363 26.01 8.07 -13.40
CA SER A 363 25.87 9.42 -13.92
C SER A 363 25.33 10.40 -12.86
N VAL A 364 24.55 11.41 -13.25
CA VAL A 364 24.02 12.44 -12.35
C VAL A 364 22.93 11.87 -11.44
N GLY A 365 22.89 12.30 -10.17
CA GLY A 365 21.85 11.89 -9.23
C GLY A 365 20.44 12.32 -9.68
N ILE A 366 20.23 13.62 -9.90
CA ILE A 366 18.94 14.17 -10.37
C ILE A 366 19.18 15.19 -11.49
N GLY A 367 18.63 14.91 -12.67
CA GLY A 367 18.63 15.81 -13.82
C GLY A 367 17.23 16.35 -14.13
N SER A 368 17.10 17.66 -14.29
CA SER A 368 15.89 18.33 -14.76
C SER A 368 16.17 19.15 -16.01
N PHE A 369 15.68 18.69 -17.15
CA PHE A 369 15.80 19.34 -18.46
C PHE A 369 14.44 19.93 -18.92
N GLY A 370 13.62 20.31 -17.96
CA GLY A 370 12.27 20.84 -18.14
C GLY A 370 12.03 22.14 -17.37
N ASP A 371 10.82 22.67 -17.47
CA ASP A 371 10.42 23.95 -16.88
C ASP A 371 9.56 23.76 -15.61
N ASP A 372 9.66 24.65 -14.63
CA ASP A 372 8.76 24.65 -13.44
C ASP A 372 8.70 23.29 -12.71
N ASN A 373 9.80 22.53 -12.73
CA ASN A 373 9.94 21.31 -11.93
C ASN A 373 10.43 21.65 -10.52
N ARG A 374 10.11 20.78 -9.56
CA ARG A 374 10.39 20.95 -8.14
C ARG A 374 11.30 19.84 -7.62
N ILE A 375 12.46 20.24 -7.11
CA ILE A 375 13.49 19.37 -6.55
C ILE A 375 13.68 19.82 -5.10
N VAL A 376 13.00 19.15 -4.16
CA VAL A 376 12.82 19.65 -2.78
C VAL A 376 13.20 18.63 -1.73
N ASN A 377 13.94 19.01 -0.69
CA ASN A 377 14.27 18.11 0.44
C ASN A 377 14.95 16.80 0.01
N ASN A 378 15.72 16.76 -1.08
CA ASN A 378 16.39 15.54 -1.50
C ASN A 378 17.80 15.44 -0.93
N VAL A 379 18.27 14.22 -0.77
CA VAL A 379 19.65 13.90 -0.41
C VAL A 379 20.32 13.23 -1.60
N VAL A 380 21.38 13.85 -2.11
CA VAL A 380 22.05 13.43 -3.34
C VAL A 380 23.54 13.29 -3.12
N TYR A 381 24.04 12.05 -3.14
CA TYR A 381 25.42 11.78 -2.74
C TYR A 381 26.07 10.62 -3.49
N ASN A 382 27.39 10.62 -3.60
CA ASN A 382 28.19 9.57 -4.23
C ASN A 382 27.74 9.17 -5.65
N ASN A 383 27.16 10.09 -6.41
CA ASN A 383 26.86 9.89 -7.82
C ASN A 383 28.08 10.27 -8.67
N ASN A 384 28.45 9.42 -9.61
CA ASN A 384 29.70 9.54 -10.35
C ASN A 384 29.62 10.53 -11.53
N GLY A 385 28.44 11.00 -11.93
CA GLY A 385 28.29 12.05 -12.97
C GLY A 385 27.99 13.45 -12.45
N GLY A 386 27.77 13.60 -11.13
CA GLY A 386 27.39 14.85 -10.47
C GLY A 386 26.14 14.73 -9.61
N GLY A 387 25.85 15.76 -8.81
CA GLY A 387 24.69 15.78 -7.93
C GLY A 387 23.40 16.17 -8.66
N LEU A 388 23.26 17.47 -8.90
CA LEU A 388 22.10 18.08 -9.54
C LEU A 388 22.47 18.73 -10.88
N LEU A 389 21.70 18.46 -11.92
CA LEU A 389 21.80 19.14 -13.22
C LEU A 389 20.45 19.76 -13.57
N ILE A 390 20.38 21.09 -13.59
CA ILE A 390 19.14 21.84 -13.78
C ILE A 390 19.29 22.71 -15.01
N GLU A 391 18.42 22.50 -16.00
CA GLU A 391 18.39 23.26 -17.25
C GLU A 391 17.01 23.92 -17.47
N GLU A 392 16.83 24.55 -18.63
CA GLU A 392 15.61 25.27 -19.05
C GLU A 392 15.20 26.45 -18.14
N THR A 393 13.96 26.54 -17.66
CA THR A 393 13.52 27.73 -16.91
C THR A 393 12.69 27.45 -15.66
N ASN A 394 12.68 28.39 -14.72
CA ASN A 394 11.73 28.46 -13.61
C ASN A 394 11.70 27.26 -12.63
N ASN A 395 12.66 26.34 -12.69
CA ASN A 395 12.76 25.23 -11.73
C ASN A 395 12.98 25.73 -10.28
N LEU A 396 12.37 25.03 -9.33
CA LEU A 396 12.54 25.25 -7.88
C LEU A 396 13.45 24.17 -7.31
N VAL A 397 14.58 24.58 -6.75
CA VAL A 397 15.59 23.69 -6.16
C VAL A 397 15.78 24.12 -4.72
N PHE A 398 15.08 23.46 -3.79
CA PHE A 398 14.96 23.91 -2.41
C PHE A 398 15.38 22.86 -1.40
N ASN A 399 16.11 23.29 -0.36
CA ASN A 399 16.38 22.44 0.79
C ASN A 399 16.99 21.07 0.43
N ASN A 400 17.81 20.98 -0.61
CA ASN A 400 18.50 19.72 -0.92
C ASN A 400 19.83 19.66 -0.17
N THR A 401 20.23 18.46 0.26
CA THR A 401 21.58 18.17 0.74
C THR A 401 22.33 17.41 -0.35
N VAL A 402 23.40 18.00 -0.86
CA VAL A 402 24.23 17.41 -1.90
C VAL A 402 25.65 17.25 -1.37
N TYR A 403 26.12 16.02 -1.37
CA TYR A 403 27.36 15.64 -0.68
C TYR A 403 28.21 14.71 -1.55
N GLU A 404 29.49 15.05 -1.74
CA GLU A 404 30.52 14.15 -2.30
C GLU A 404 30.06 13.34 -3.55
N ASN A 405 29.95 14.00 -4.71
CA ASN A 405 29.62 13.39 -6.00
C ASN A 405 30.92 13.47 -6.83
N PRO A 406 31.75 12.40 -6.84
CA PRO A 406 33.21 12.51 -6.96
C PRO A 406 33.74 12.69 -8.39
N GLN A 407 33.00 12.31 -9.43
CA GLN A 407 33.36 12.59 -10.83
C GLN A 407 32.28 13.45 -11.50
N GLY A 408 32.66 14.31 -12.45
CA GLY A 408 31.75 15.26 -13.11
C GLY A 408 31.73 16.69 -12.55
N ILE A 409 32.54 16.98 -11.52
CA ILE A 409 32.85 18.33 -10.98
C ILE A 409 31.68 19.05 -10.28
N SER A 410 30.39 18.80 -10.56
CA SER A 410 29.32 19.65 -10.03
C SER A 410 28.39 18.97 -9.01
N GLY A 411 28.35 19.47 -7.78
CA GLY A 411 27.22 19.24 -6.86
C GLY A 411 25.95 19.88 -7.40
N LEU A 412 26.09 21.04 -8.06
CA LEU A 412 25.02 21.66 -8.83
C LEU A 412 25.55 22.32 -10.09
N THR A 413 24.95 21.97 -11.23
CA THR A 413 25.05 22.72 -12.48
C THR A 413 23.70 23.33 -12.80
N VAL A 414 23.65 24.65 -12.99
CA VAL A 414 22.46 25.35 -13.48
C VAL A 414 22.73 26.00 -14.83
N LYS A 415 21.83 25.77 -15.78
CA LYS A 415 21.77 26.46 -17.07
C LYS A 415 20.37 26.99 -17.26
N GLY A 416 20.23 28.07 -18.03
CA GLY A 416 18.94 28.72 -18.24
C GLY A 416 18.65 29.82 -17.22
N THR A 417 17.39 30.21 -17.06
CA THR A 417 17.01 31.42 -16.31
C THR A 417 15.71 31.25 -15.50
N GLY A 418 15.50 32.11 -14.50
CA GLY A 418 14.29 32.10 -13.67
C GLY A 418 14.24 31.03 -12.59
N HIS A 419 15.27 30.17 -12.49
CA HIS A 419 15.37 29.19 -11.42
C HIS A 419 15.42 29.86 -10.04
N SER A 420 14.80 29.22 -9.06
CA SER A 420 14.91 29.59 -7.66
C SER A 420 15.67 28.49 -6.92
N VAL A 421 16.89 28.80 -6.50
CA VAL A 421 17.81 27.85 -5.84
C VAL A 421 18.13 28.37 -4.45
N LYS A 422 17.48 27.82 -3.42
CA LYS A 422 17.50 28.38 -2.06
C LYS A 422 17.57 27.30 -0.98
N ASN A 423 18.17 27.62 0.16
CA ASN A 423 18.33 26.74 1.30
C ASN A 423 19.00 25.39 0.99
N ASN A 424 19.78 25.27 -0.08
CA ASN A 424 20.49 24.03 -0.40
C ASN A 424 21.86 23.99 0.27
N LEU A 425 22.29 22.79 0.62
CA LEU A 425 23.56 22.48 1.24
C LEU A 425 24.42 21.72 0.23
N PHE A 426 25.57 22.29 -0.15
CA PHE A 426 26.56 21.68 -1.03
C PHE A 426 27.88 21.53 -0.27
N SER A 427 28.25 20.30 0.06
CA SER A 427 29.48 19.97 0.78
C SER A 427 30.32 18.96 0.00
N LEU A 428 31.63 19.19 -0.04
CA LEU A 428 32.59 18.43 -0.87
C LEU A 428 32.22 18.39 -2.36
N ASN A 429 31.52 19.43 -2.85
CA ASN A 429 31.15 19.58 -4.26
C ASN A 429 31.33 21.02 -4.74
N ASP A 430 31.59 21.20 -6.05
CA ASP A 430 31.55 22.52 -6.66
C ASP A 430 30.12 22.89 -7.12
N VAL A 431 29.88 24.19 -7.28
CA VAL A 431 28.60 24.75 -7.74
C VAL A 431 28.86 25.69 -8.91
N PHE A 432 28.18 25.47 -10.04
CA PHE A 432 28.36 26.23 -11.28
C PHE A 432 27.05 26.83 -11.81
N GLY A 433 27.16 28.00 -12.46
CA GLY A 433 26.07 28.59 -13.24
C GLY A 433 25.07 29.44 -12.45
N ILE A 434 25.31 29.69 -11.15
CA ILE A 434 24.46 30.58 -10.33
C ILE A 434 25.34 31.63 -9.64
N PRO A 435 24.94 32.92 -9.64
CA PRO A 435 25.40 33.86 -8.62
C PRO A 435 25.10 33.25 -7.25
N ARG A 436 26.10 33.12 -6.35
CA ARG A 436 25.90 32.50 -5.03
C ARG A 436 24.76 33.19 -4.29
N ASP A 437 23.57 32.59 -4.29
CA ASP A 437 22.45 33.05 -3.48
C ASP A 437 22.84 32.77 -2.01
N PRO A 438 22.86 33.79 -1.14
CA PRO A 438 23.36 33.67 0.22
C PRO A 438 22.53 32.74 1.10
N THR A 439 21.35 32.31 0.65
CA THR A 439 20.51 31.32 1.34
C THR A 439 20.99 29.89 1.14
N ASN A 440 21.98 29.63 0.26
CA ASN A 440 22.61 28.31 0.13
C ASN A 440 23.92 28.25 0.91
N LEU A 441 24.22 27.08 1.47
CA LEU A 441 25.51 26.78 2.09
C LEU A 441 26.40 26.06 1.07
N VAL A 442 27.53 26.65 0.70
CA VAL A 442 28.44 26.11 -0.33
C VAL A 442 29.87 26.05 0.20
N GLY A 443 30.48 24.87 0.13
CA GLY A 443 31.91 24.69 0.38
C GLY A 443 32.34 24.89 1.84
N THR A 444 31.38 24.87 2.78
CA THR A 444 31.63 24.92 4.22
C THR A 444 31.21 23.59 4.84
N ASP A 445 31.97 23.09 5.81
CA ASP A 445 31.62 21.87 6.54
C ASP A 445 30.31 22.08 7.31
N PRO A 446 29.25 21.31 7.00
CA PRO A 446 27.95 21.43 7.66
C PRO A 446 27.90 20.80 9.05
N LEU A 447 28.94 20.08 9.50
CA LEU A 447 28.98 19.38 10.79
C LEU A 447 27.87 18.32 10.92
N PHE A 448 27.88 17.32 10.03
CA PHE A 448 26.99 16.16 10.15
C PHE A 448 27.36 15.25 11.32
N PHE A 449 26.44 14.37 11.73
CA PHE A 449 26.80 13.23 12.58
C PHE A 449 27.91 12.39 11.91
N ALA A 450 28.71 11.68 12.72
CA ALA A 450 29.98 11.05 12.32
C ALA A 450 29.92 10.01 11.17
N ASN A 451 28.74 9.74 10.60
CA ASN A 451 28.53 8.77 9.52
C ASN A 451 27.84 9.38 8.28
N ALA A 452 28.35 10.51 7.77
CA ALA A 452 27.90 11.06 6.49
C ALA A 452 28.12 10.08 5.32
N ALA A 453 29.21 9.31 5.35
CA ALA A 453 29.50 8.26 4.36
C ALA A 453 28.47 7.11 4.37
N GLY A 454 27.73 6.93 5.47
CA GLY A 454 26.65 5.96 5.61
C GLY A 454 25.26 6.52 5.29
N GLY A 455 25.18 7.69 4.64
CA GLY A 455 23.91 8.29 4.18
C GLY A 455 23.14 9.09 5.23
N ASN A 456 23.71 9.34 6.42
CA ASN A 456 23.07 10.17 7.44
C ASN A 456 23.63 11.61 7.40
N PHE A 457 22.87 12.52 6.78
CA PHE A 457 23.25 13.93 6.62
C PHE A 457 22.49 14.89 7.54
N ARG A 458 22.02 14.40 8.69
CA ARG A 458 21.47 15.25 9.74
C ARG A 458 22.57 16.08 10.39
N LEU A 459 22.25 17.31 10.74
CA LEU A 459 23.17 18.20 11.47
C LEU A 459 23.44 17.64 12.86
N LYS A 460 24.71 17.58 13.26
CA LYS A 460 25.14 17.03 14.54
C LYS A 460 24.58 17.81 15.73
N ASP A 461 24.68 19.13 15.66
CA ASP A 461 24.26 20.05 16.70
C ASP A 461 24.01 21.46 16.11
N ASN A 462 23.57 22.37 16.97
CA ASN A 462 23.24 23.75 16.62
C ASN A 462 24.48 24.65 16.39
N THR A 463 25.69 24.11 16.39
CA THR A 463 26.89 24.84 15.96
C THR A 463 27.12 24.74 14.46
N SER A 464 26.32 23.91 13.76
CA SER A 464 26.32 23.82 12.31
C SER A 464 26.07 25.20 11.67
N PRO A 465 26.83 25.58 10.61
CA PRO A 465 26.53 26.77 9.83
C PRO A 465 25.21 26.69 9.05
N ALA A 466 24.59 25.51 8.97
CA ALA A 466 23.27 25.32 8.36
C ALA A 466 22.10 25.54 9.34
N PHE A 467 22.36 25.51 10.65
CA PHE A 467 21.35 25.66 11.69
C PHE A 467 20.77 27.08 11.71
N ASP A 468 19.45 27.23 11.68
CA ASP A 468 18.71 28.50 11.68
C ASP A 468 19.18 29.50 10.60
N ALA A 469 19.78 29.00 9.50
CA ALA A 469 20.46 29.83 8.50
C ALA A 469 19.65 30.02 7.21
N GLY A 470 18.57 29.26 7.02
CA GLY A 470 17.71 29.30 5.85
C GLY A 470 16.59 30.34 5.96
N ILE A 471 15.73 30.34 4.94
CA ILE A 471 14.52 31.18 4.91
C ILE A 471 13.26 30.32 4.77
N SER A 472 12.11 30.84 5.19
CA SER A 472 10.82 30.18 4.92
C SER A 472 10.51 30.18 3.42
N LEU A 473 10.30 28.98 2.85
CA LEU A 473 9.98 28.79 1.43
C LEU A 473 8.53 28.30 1.25
N PRO A 474 7.77 28.86 0.29
CA PRO A 474 6.41 28.40 0.02
C PRO A 474 6.38 26.91 -0.35
N GLY A 475 5.48 26.15 0.28
CA GLY A 475 5.29 24.73 -0.02
C GLY A 475 6.31 23.78 0.62
N VAL A 476 7.24 24.26 1.45
CA VAL A 476 8.26 23.45 2.15
C VAL A 476 8.02 23.51 3.66
N ALA A 477 6.91 22.92 4.11
CA ALA A 477 6.48 23.01 5.52
C ALA A 477 7.19 22.00 6.45
N THR A 478 7.78 20.95 5.89
CA THR A 478 8.50 19.90 6.61
C THR A 478 9.82 19.60 5.92
N ASP A 479 10.73 18.94 6.63
CA ASP A 479 12.00 18.41 6.12
C ASP A 479 11.84 16.97 5.58
N PHE A 480 12.97 16.33 5.25
CA PHE A 480 13.06 14.94 4.80
C PHE A 480 12.44 13.94 5.80
N ASP A 481 12.58 14.19 7.10
CA ASP A 481 12.06 13.34 8.17
C ASP A 481 10.62 13.67 8.58
N SER A 482 9.94 14.52 7.81
CA SER A 482 8.62 15.05 8.14
C SER A 482 8.58 15.90 9.42
N ILE A 483 9.72 16.40 9.89
CA ILE A 483 9.84 17.39 10.97
C ILE A 483 9.41 18.75 10.41
N ARG A 484 8.58 19.46 11.16
CA ARG A 484 8.07 20.79 10.75
C ARG A 484 9.19 21.83 10.72
N ARG A 485 9.20 22.70 9.71
CA ARG A 485 10.08 23.86 9.64
C ARG A 485 9.36 25.15 10.10
N PRO A 486 10.03 26.08 10.80
CA PRO A 486 11.31 25.89 11.51
C PRO A 486 11.12 25.19 12.86
N GLN A 487 12.17 24.55 13.37
CA GLN A 487 12.26 24.12 14.78
C GLN A 487 12.94 25.18 15.67
N GLY A 488 13.83 25.98 15.11
CA GLY A 488 14.44 27.13 15.76
C GLY A 488 13.83 28.46 15.32
N THR A 489 14.68 29.47 15.17
CA THR A 489 14.28 30.82 14.74
C THR A 489 14.06 30.94 13.23
N ALA A 490 14.66 30.06 12.43
CA ALA A 490 14.50 29.99 10.98
C ALA A 490 14.66 28.55 10.48
N PRO A 491 14.25 28.21 9.25
CA PRO A 491 14.50 26.85 8.75
C PRO A 491 15.99 26.59 8.57
N ASP A 492 16.41 25.35 8.74
CA ASP A 492 17.78 24.96 8.45
C ASP A 492 18.05 24.87 6.94
N ILE A 493 19.29 25.14 6.55
CA ILE A 493 19.76 24.89 5.19
C ILE A 493 19.99 23.37 5.00
N GLY A 494 19.54 22.83 3.87
CA GLY A 494 19.63 21.41 3.53
C GLY A 494 18.33 20.64 3.75
N ALA A 495 18.38 19.33 3.54
CA ALA A 495 17.23 18.42 3.51
C ALA A 495 16.61 18.15 4.89
N TYR A 496 17.38 18.32 5.96
CA TYR A 496 16.96 18.02 7.33
C TYR A 496 16.75 19.31 8.13
N GLU A 497 15.90 19.23 9.15
CA GLU A 497 15.67 20.24 10.17
C GLU A 497 16.12 19.69 11.53
N PHE A 498 16.99 20.42 12.21
CA PHE A 498 17.53 20.08 13.50
C PHE A 498 16.48 20.33 14.58
N SER A 499 16.12 19.27 15.33
CA SER A 499 15.07 19.34 16.37
C SER A 499 15.60 19.26 17.81
N GLY A 500 16.91 19.39 18.04
CA GLY A 500 17.53 19.36 19.38
C GLY A 500 17.57 17.99 20.07
N ASN A 501 16.76 17.03 19.61
CA ASN A 501 16.90 15.63 19.94
C ASN A 501 17.81 14.99 18.89
N ALA A 502 18.93 14.37 19.28
CA ALA A 502 19.57 13.41 18.41
C ALA A 502 18.56 12.27 18.19
N PRO A 503 17.97 12.10 16.99
CA PRO A 503 17.21 10.90 16.73
C PRO A 503 18.25 9.78 16.75
N GLY A 504 18.13 8.83 17.69
CA GLY A 504 18.97 7.63 17.69
C GLY A 504 18.95 7.04 16.28
N ASP A 505 20.13 6.62 15.79
CA ASP A 505 20.39 6.14 14.44
C ASP A 505 19.13 5.54 13.80
N ILE A 506 18.43 6.34 12.98
CA ILE A 506 17.36 5.80 12.15
C ILE A 506 18.09 5.12 11.00
N VAL A 507 18.37 3.84 11.20
CA VAL A 507 18.70 2.90 10.13
C VAL A 507 17.65 3.13 9.04
N ALA A 508 18.08 3.23 7.77
CA ALA A 508 17.19 3.12 6.62
C ALA A 508 16.14 2.04 6.93
N PRO A 509 14.84 2.19 6.57
CA PRO A 509 13.82 1.23 6.95
C PRO A 509 14.36 -0.18 6.71
N VAL A 510 14.68 -0.85 7.81
CA VAL A 510 15.27 -2.19 7.77
C VAL A 510 14.19 -3.01 7.09
N PRO A 511 14.46 -3.62 5.92
CA PRO A 511 13.61 -4.71 5.46
C PRO A 511 13.43 -5.62 6.67
N PRO A 512 12.21 -6.10 6.99
CA PRO A 512 12.00 -7.01 8.11
C PRO A 512 13.16 -8.02 8.19
N ALA A 513 13.73 -8.18 9.39
CA ALA A 513 15.03 -8.80 9.67
C ALA A 513 15.14 -10.30 9.30
N ASP A 514 14.33 -10.77 8.37
CA ASP A 514 14.11 -12.16 7.96
C ASP A 514 14.53 -12.45 6.51
N LEU A 515 15.28 -11.54 5.85
CA LEU A 515 15.95 -11.81 4.58
C LEU A 515 17.46 -11.97 4.76
N THR A 516 17.88 -13.11 5.31
CA THR A 516 19.26 -13.59 5.09
C THR A 516 19.37 -14.14 3.67
N VAL A 517 20.17 -13.47 2.85
CA VAL A 517 20.71 -14.01 1.59
C VAL A 517 21.53 -15.26 1.90
N LEU A 518 21.20 -16.37 1.24
CA LEU A 518 22.16 -17.42 0.91
C LEU A 518 22.42 -17.37 -0.60
#